data_AF-A0A4S8Z2N2-F1
#
_entry.id   AF-A0A4S8Z2N2-F1
#
_cell.length_a   1.000
_cell.length_b   1.000
_cell.length_c   1.000
_cell.angle_alpha   90.00
_cell.angle_beta   90.00
_cell.angle_gamma   90.00
#
_symmetry.space_group_name_H-M   'P 1'
#
loop_
_entity.id
_entity.type
_entity.pdbx_description
1 polymer ?
#
loop_
_entity_poly.entity_id
_entity_poly.type
_entity_poly.pdbx_seq_one_letter_code
_entity_poly.pdbx_strand_id
1 'polypeptide(L)'
;SVLSFAAQPKRLLQAQILVYPIKSVRPYEPSSAEVTKHGFTYDRRFMILQVQPDGSLKNMHVAYFPELTLLFAEINFPKDDNVEEAFIDLTWRPPHGESKDMKVPLVPDTTSLKKIGVNMHSSPTEAYQMEDQYNKWLSACLGYDVVLAYLGDNSRSVLMSTHQRSNQSQAQQGGWLSSITSKLPTSIGNIISGEADDKITFADCAPFLVVNETSLHDVSSRLPDGEEMDITKFRPNIIVSGAEFSWEEDYWSELQTSSDVKLHLVQNCVRCVSLNIDYSTGKPGQGESGKVLKKLQSDRRVDKGSKYSPVFGRYAFLGKGGEGKVMAVGDEVTITQRNAERTTFGESILCCDAVQTNVMQTGLVFLAMASRQHLSREDYIVFPLADSL
;
A
#
# COMPACT_ATOMS: atom_id res chain seq x y z
N SER A 1 -16.27 -30.71 40.79
CA SER A 1 -15.62 -29.40 40.65
C SER A 1 -15.92 -28.88 39.27
N VAL A 2 -16.70 -27.81 39.16
CA VAL A 2 -16.98 -27.17 37.87
C VAL A 2 -15.72 -26.39 37.51
N LEU A 3 -14.99 -26.88 36.51
CA LEU A 3 -13.84 -26.17 35.95
C LEU A 3 -14.38 -24.90 35.29
N SER A 4 -14.16 -23.77 35.95
CA SER A 4 -14.26 -22.44 35.37
C SER A 4 -13.35 -22.38 34.16
N PHE A 5 -13.92 -22.41 32.96
CA PHE A 5 -13.27 -21.87 31.76
C PHE A 5 -13.11 -20.37 32.00
N ALA A 6 -11.99 -19.96 32.59
CA ALA A 6 -11.56 -18.58 32.50
C ALA A 6 -11.51 -18.26 31.01
N ALA A 7 -12.34 -17.32 30.55
CA ALA A 7 -12.27 -16.81 29.19
C ALA A 7 -10.80 -16.43 28.94
N GLN A 8 -10.17 -17.06 27.93
CA GLN A 8 -8.83 -16.63 27.55
C GLN A 8 -8.90 -15.13 27.27
N PRO A 9 -7.92 -14.33 27.76
CA PRO A 9 -7.92 -12.90 27.49
C PRO A 9 -8.03 -12.69 25.99
N LYS A 10 -9.04 -11.93 25.57
CA LYS A 10 -9.27 -11.58 24.17
C LYS A 10 -7.95 -11.02 23.64
N ARG A 11 -7.34 -11.67 22.64
CA ARG A 11 -6.12 -11.14 22.01
C ARG A 11 -6.47 -9.80 21.41
N LEU A 12 -5.84 -8.74 21.93
CA LEU A 12 -5.98 -7.40 21.39
C LEU A 12 -5.10 -7.31 20.16
N LEU A 13 -5.65 -6.81 19.05
CA LEU A 13 -4.83 -6.49 17.89
C LEU A 13 -4.09 -5.19 18.18
N GLN A 14 -2.80 -5.12 17.86
CA GLN A 14 -2.00 -3.94 18.12
C GLN A 14 -1.27 -3.48 16.86
N ALA A 15 -1.15 -2.18 16.67
CA ALA A 15 -0.42 -1.58 15.56
C ALA A 15 1.08 -1.42 15.88
N GLN A 16 1.94 -1.71 14.90
CA GLN A 16 3.30 -1.20 14.80
C GLN A 16 3.42 -0.34 13.54
N ILE A 17 4.35 0.60 13.52
CA ILE A 17 4.44 1.66 12.51
C ILE A 17 5.82 1.65 11.86
N LEU A 18 5.84 1.68 10.53
CA LEU A 18 7.04 1.88 9.72
C LEU A 18 6.83 3.04 8.75
N VAL A 19 7.83 3.91 8.66
CA VAL A 19 7.88 5.06 7.73
C VAL A 19 9.12 4.92 6.84
N TYR A 20 8.98 5.19 5.55
CA TYR A 20 10.08 5.06 4.59
C TYR A 20 10.32 6.41 3.92
N PRO A 21 11.06 7.33 4.57
CA PRO A 21 11.21 8.69 4.07
C PRO A 21 11.79 8.75 2.65
N ILE A 22 12.69 7.82 2.33
CA ILE A 22 13.25 7.63 1.01
C ILE A 22 12.72 6.32 0.41
N LYS A 23 12.13 6.40 -0.80
CA LYS A 23 11.64 5.23 -1.52
C LYS A 23 12.79 4.23 -1.74
N SER A 24 12.47 2.94 -1.56
CA SER A 24 13.38 1.79 -1.76
C SER A 24 14.50 1.64 -0.72
N VAL A 25 14.60 2.56 0.24
CA VAL A 25 15.50 2.49 1.41
C VAL A 25 14.81 1.72 2.56
N ARG A 26 15.57 1.34 3.60
CA ARG A 26 15.06 0.73 4.85
C ARG A 26 14.08 1.67 5.59
N PRO A 27 13.17 1.13 6.41
CA PRO A 27 12.27 1.95 7.21
C PRO A 27 12.98 2.63 8.37
N TYR A 28 12.38 3.73 8.81
CA TYR A 28 12.46 4.31 10.14
C TYR A 28 11.28 3.78 10.98
N GLU A 29 11.50 3.50 12.27
CA GLU A 29 10.52 2.89 13.18
C GLU A 29 10.11 3.88 14.29
N PRO A 30 9.20 4.83 14.02
CA PRO A 30 8.77 5.78 15.03
C PRO A 30 7.87 5.11 16.08
N SER A 31 7.88 5.65 17.31
CA SER A 31 6.91 5.27 18.35
C SER A 31 5.49 5.76 18.05
N SER A 32 5.35 6.79 17.22
CA SER A 32 4.09 7.30 16.72
C SER A 32 4.27 8.11 15.43
N ALA A 33 3.26 8.16 14.57
CA ALA A 33 3.30 8.97 13.37
C ALA A 33 1.94 9.63 13.10
N GLU A 34 1.99 10.88 12.65
CA GLU A 34 0.82 11.57 12.11
C GLU A 34 0.36 10.92 10.80
N VAL A 35 -0.95 10.76 10.67
CA VAL A 35 -1.62 10.10 9.55
C VAL A 35 -2.21 11.15 8.62
N THR A 36 -1.86 11.06 7.34
CA THR A 36 -2.39 11.92 6.27
C THR A 36 -3.06 11.07 5.19
N LYS A 37 -3.87 11.71 4.34
CA LYS A 37 -4.45 11.08 3.15
C LYS A 37 -3.40 10.53 2.17
N HIS A 38 -2.13 10.96 2.29
CA HIS A 38 -1.03 10.54 1.42
C HIS A 38 -0.09 9.51 2.06
N GLY A 39 -0.32 9.13 3.32
CA GLY A 39 0.50 8.18 4.08
C GLY A 39 0.81 8.72 5.48
N PHE A 40 1.72 8.07 6.20
CA PHE A 40 2.30 8.71 7.38
C PHE A 40 3.08 9.96 6.96
N THR A 41 3.14 10.97 7.82
CA THR A 41 3.94 12.17 7.55
C THR A 41 5.38 11.77 7.24
N TYR A 42 5.95 12.40 6.20
CA TYR A 42 7.27 12.11 5.62
C TYR A 42 7.42 10.82 4.82
N ASP A 43 6.39 9.98 4.70
CA ASP A 43 6.50 8.69 4.00
C ASP A 43 6.69 8.84 2.47
N ARG A 44 7.78 8.27 1.96
CA ARG A 44 8.23 8.29 0.55
C ARG A 44 8.21 9.69 -0.08
N ARG A 45 8.70 10.70 0.65
CA ARG A 45 8.88 12.08 0.14
C ARG A 45 10.16 12.26 -0.67
N PHE A 46 11.09 11.32 -0.58
CA PHE A 46 12.30 11.27 -1.40
C PHE A 46 12.35 10.02 -2.26
N MET A 47 13.08 10.11 -3.38
CA MET A 47 13.40 8.97 -4.25
C MET A 47 14.83 9.11 -4.78
N ILE A 48 15.53 7.99 -4.92
CA ILE A 48 16.81 7.94 -5.63
C ILE A 48 16.54 7.53 -7.09
N LEU A 49 17.09 8.28 -8.03
CA LEU A 49 16.98 8.03 -9.47
C LEU A 49 18.37 7.78 -10.05
N GLN A 50 18.51 6.75 -10.87
CA GLN A 50 19.76 6.49 -11.58
C GLN A 50 19.87 7.40 -12.80
N VAL A 51 21.01 8.07 -12.94
CA VAL A 51 21.34 8.83 -14.16
C VAL A 51 21.78 7.84 -15.24
N GLN A 52 21.08 7.83 -16.37
CA GLN A 52 21.42 6.99 -17.53
C GLN A 52 22.50 7.68 -18.38
N PRO A 53 23.21 6.93 -19.26
CA PRO A 53 24.23 7.50 -20.14
C PRO A 53 23.74 8.62 -21.07
N ASP A 54 22.45 8.65 -21.40
CA ASP A 54 21.80 9.70 -22.20
C ASP A 54 21.32 10.90 -21.36
N GLY A 55 21.60 10.91 -20.05
CA GLY A 55 21.16 11.93 -19.10
C GLY A 55 19.72 11.76 -18.60
N SER A 56 18.98 10.76 -19.08
CA SER A 56 17.64 10.46 -18.57
C SER A 56 17.70 9.88 -17.14
N LEU A 57 16.61 10.05 -16.39
CA LEU A 57 16.49 9.59 -15.01
C LEU A 57 15.63 8.33 -14.93
N LYS A 58 16.13 7.29 -14.28
CA LYS A 58 15.45 6.00 -14.10
C LYS A 58 15.08 5.78 -12.64
N ASN A 59 13.80 5.49 -12.37
CA ASN A 59 13.33 5.16 -11.04
C ASN A 59 14.04 3.92 -10.49
N MET A 60 14.47 3.99 -9.23
CA MET A 60 15.15 2.88 -8.57
C MET A 60 14.22 2.16 -7.59
N HIS A 61 13.98 0.87 -7.88
CA HIS A 61 13.18 -0.03 -7.05
C HIS A 61 14.06 -1.19 -6.55
N VAL A 62 13.86 -1.63 -5.31
CA VAL A 62 14.63 -2.73 -4.68
C VAL A 62 14.74 -3.99 -5.55
N ALA A 63 13.71 -4.32 -6.33
CA ALA A 63 13.72 -5.46 -7.24
C ALA A 63 14.81 -5.40 -8.33
N TYR A 64 15.23 -4.20 -8.72
CA TYR A 64 16.23 -3.95 -9.77
C TYR A 64 17.51 -3.30 -9.24
N PHE A 65 17.43 -2.63 -8.08
CA PHE A 65 18.53 -1.95 -7.39
C PHE A 65 18.55 -2.39 -5.92
N PRO A 66 18.86 -3.66 -5.64
CA PRO A 66 18.80 -4.22 -4.28
C PRO A 66 19.78 -3.58 -3.29
N GLU A 67 20.86 -2.96 -3.76
CA GLU A 67 21.85 -2.23 -2.97
C GLU A 67 21.25 -1.04 -2.21
N LEU A 68 20.08 -0.52 -2.62
CA LEU A 68 19.36 0.50 -1.86
C LEU A 68 18.92 0.01 -0.47
N THR A 69 18.86 -1.30 -0.25
CA THR A 69 18.52 -1.90 1.06
C THR A 69 19.67 -1.82 2.08
N LEU A 70 20.85 -1.38 1.64
CA LEU A 70 22.02 -1.09 2.48
C LEU A 70 22.01 0.35 3.02
N LEU A 71 21.04 1.17 2.60
CA LEU A 71 20.81 2.50 3.15
C LEU A 71 19.79 2.40 4.30
N PHE A 72 20.10 3.04 5.42
CA PHE A 72 19.29 3.14 6.63
C PHE A 72 18.94 4.60 6.84
N ALA A 73 17.67 4.88 7.12
CA ALA A 73 17.18 6.23 7.34
C ALA A 73 16.58 6.34 8.73
N GLU A 74 17.01 7.34 9.49
CA GLU A 74 16.47 7.69 10.80
C GLU A 74 16.03 9.16 10.77
N ILE A 75 14.81 9.48 11.20
CA ILE A 75 14.38 10.89 11.28
C ILE A 75 14.70 11.42 12.66
N ASN A 76 15.42 12.55 12.70
CA ASN A 76 15.83 13.20 13.94
C ASN A 76 15.28 14.63 14.02
N PHE A 77 14.78 14.98 15.21
CA PHE A 77 14.29 16.30 15.57
C PHE A 77 15.22 16.92 16.63
N PRO A 78 16.13 17.83 16.27
CA PRO A 78 17.19 18.29 17.18
C PRO A 78 16.70 19.12 18.37
N LYS A 79 15.57 19.83 18.23
CA LYS A 79 14.97 20.69 19.26
C LYS A 79 13.46 20.80 19.06
N ASP A 80 12.69 20.61 20.13
CA ASP A 80 11.26 20.94 20.25
C ASP A 80 10.39 20.60 19.02
N ASP A 81 10.63 19.45 18.38
CA ASP A 81 9.94 19.04 17.14
C ASP A 81 10.00 20.07 16.00
N ASN A 82 11.02 20.94 15.99
CA ASN A 82 11.23 21.93 14.93
C ASN A 82 11.55 21.21 13.61
N VAL A 83 10.54 21.16 12.73
CA VAL A 83 10.60 20.52 11.43
C VAL A 83 11.64 21.17 10.50
N GLU A 84 11.94 22.47 10.66
CA GLU A 84 12.94 23.17 9.84
C GLU A 84 14.38 22.73 10.16
N GLU A 85 14.63 22.33 11.41
CA GLU A 85 15.92 21.79 11.85
C GLU A 85 15.97 20.26 11.75
N ALA A 86 14.85 19.61 11.41
CA ALA A 86 14.76 18.15 11.33
C ALA A 86 15.50 17.60 10.10
N PHE A 87 16.13 16.44 10.27
CA PHE A 87 16.89 15.79 9.19
C PHE A 87 16.71 14.27 9.23
N ILE A 88 16.95 13.67 8.07
CA ILE A 88 17.14 12.24 7.91
C ILE A 88 18.63 11.96 8.08
N ASP A 89 19.01 11.22 9.13
CA ASP A 89 20.31 10.57 9.22
C ASP A 89 20.28 9.37 8.27
N LEU A 90 20.96 9.52 7.13
CA LEU A 90 21.09 8.50 6.10
C LEU A 90 22.44 7.81 6.24
N THR A 91 22.43 6.54 6.66
CA THR A 91 23.65 5.74 6.79
C THR A 91 23.71 4.68 5.69
N TRP A 92 24.79 4.65 4.94
CA TRP A 92 25.14 3.54 4.05
C TRP A 92 25.99 2.51 4.80
N ARG A 93 25.51 1.27 4.88
CA ARG A 93 26.18 0.15 5.56
C ARG A 93 26.50 -0.95 4.54
N PRO A 94 27.68 -0.94 3.90
CA PRO A 94 28.04 -2.01 2.98
C PRO A 94 28.27 -3.32 3.74
N PRO A 95 28.14 -4.49 3.07
CA PRO A 95 28.47 -5.77 3.69
C PRO A 95 29.95 -5.87 4.10
N HIS A 96 30.81 -5.13 3.41
CA HIS A 96 32.25 -5.03 3.66
C HIS A 96 32.71 -3.58 3.55
N GLY A 97 33.52 -3.14 4.50
CA GLY A 97 34.04 -1.77 4.57
C GLY A 97 33.35 -0.91 5.63
N GLU A 98 33.72 0.36 5.66
CA GLU A 98 33.22 1.31 6.66
C GLU A 98 31.85 1.87 6.25
N SER A 99 31.01 2.10 7.27
CA SER A 99 29.76 2.81 7.08
C SER A 99 30.02 4.29 6.78
N LYS A 100 29.13 4.90 6.02
CA LYS A 100 29.17 6.33 5.71
C LYS A 100 27.85 6.95 6.12
N ASP A 101 27.91 8.17 6.64
CA ASP A 101 26.74 8.92 7.07
C ASP A 101 26.54 10.17 6.22
N MET A 102 25.28 10.60 6.11
CA MET A 102 24.86 11.84 5.48
C MET A 102 23.62 12.37 6.19
N LYS A 103 23.57 13.69 6.43
CA LYS A 103 22.37 14.36 6.94
C LYS A 103 21.63 14.99 5.79
N VAL A 104 20.40 14.56 5.53
CA VAL A 104 19.53 15.15 4.52
C VAL A 104 18.44 15.95 5.23
N PRO A 105 18.20 17.24 4.91
CA PRO A 105 17.11 17.99 5.52
C PRO A 105 15.77 17.29 5.28
N LEU A 106 14.94 17.18 6.31
CA LEU A 106 13.65 16.49 6.23
C LEU A 106 12.67 17.26 5.34
N VAL A 107 12.74 18.59 5.41
CA VAL A 107 12.00 19.55 4.58
C VAL A 107 13.00 20.53 3.94
N PRO A 108 13.59 20.17 2.79
CA PRO A 108 14.51 21.04 2.05
C PRO A 108 13.84 22.34 1.55
N ASP A 109 14.59 23.45 1.53
CA ASP A 109 14.21 24.64 0.78
C ASP A 109 14.28 24.35 -0.73
N THR A 110 13.16 24.50 -1.42
CA THR A 110 13.03 24.17 -2.84
C THR A 110 13.25 25.37 -3.76
N THR A 111 13.40 26.58 -3.21
CA THR A 111 13.42 27.85 -3.96
C THR A 111 14.51 27.88 -5.04
N SER A 112 15.69 27.32 -4.74
CA SER A 112 16.83 27.28 -5.67
C SER A 112 17.01 25.92 -6.36
N LEU A 113 16.19 24.92 -6.06
CA LEU A 113 16.37 23.56 -6.57
C LEU A 113 15.85 23.41 -8.00
N LYS A 114 16.58 22.63 -8.80
CA LYS A 114 16.19 22.31 -10.17
C LYS A 114 14.99 21.37 -10.15
N LYS A 115 13.92 21.73 -10.86
CA LYS A 115 12.78 20.85 -11.11
C LYS A 115 13.11 19.75 -12.12
N ILE A 116 12.64 18.53 -11.83
CA ILE A 116 12.80 17.33 -12.66
C ILE A 116 11.47 16.60 -12.78
N GLY A 117 11.22 15.98 -13.94
CA GLY A 117 10.06 15.12 -14.14
C GLY A 117 10.34 13.71 -13.63
N VAL A 118 9.41 13.14 -12.86
CA VAL A 118 9.45 11.75 -12.40
C VAL A 118 8.17 11.06 -12.83
N ASN A 119 8.29 10.00 -13.63
CA ASN A 119 7.14 9.20 -14.03
C ASN A 119 7.20 7.83 -13.36
N MET A 120 6.28 7.59 -12.43
CA MET A 120 6.11 6.30 -11.78
C MET A 120 4.87 5.63 -12.32
N HIS A 121 5.00 4.43 -12.88
CA HIS A 121 3.85 3.60 -13.26
C HIS A 121 2.82 4.33 -14.14
N SER A 122 3.28 5.19 -15.06
CA SER A 122 2.44 6.04 -15.92
C SER A 122 1.61 7.10 -15.19
N SER A 123 2.04 7.53 -14.00
CA SER A 123 1.49 8.70 -13.31
C SER A 123 2.65 9.66 -12.99
N PRO A 124 2.84 10.68 -13.84
CA PRO A 124 3.93 11.64 -13.75
C PRO A 124 3.69 12.65 -12.61
N THR A 125 4.79 13.14 -12.06
CA THR A 125 4.82 14.26 -11.11
C THR A 125 6.11 15.05 -11.30
N GLU A 126 6.14 16.26 -10.74
CA GLU A 126 7.36 17.07 -10.66
C GLU A 126 8.03 16.84 -9.32
N ALA A 127 9.36 16.88 -9.30
CA ALA A 127 10.17 16.80 -8.10
C ALA A 127 11.35 17.77 -8.20
N TYR A 128 12.07 17.94 -7.11
CA TYR A 128 13.25 18.78 -7.00
C TYR A 128 14.49 17.90 -6.92
N GLN A 129 15.45 18.13 -7.79
CA GLN A 129 16.77 17.54 -7.69
C GLN A 129 17.50 18.21 -6.52
N MET A 130 17.82 17.43 -5.50
CA MET A 130 18.61 17.87 -4.35
C MET A 130 20.03 18.26 -4.78
N GLU A 131 20.70 19.05 -3.94
CA GLU A 131 22.02 19.60 -4.18
C GLU A 131 23.08 18.51 -4.42
N ASP A 132 24.12 18.88 -5.18
CA ASP A 132 25.18 17.98 -5.63
C ASP A 132 25.85 17.18 -4.52
N GLN A 133 25.91 17.70 -3.29
CA GLN A 133 26.53 17.00 -2.18
C GLN A 133 25.83 15.67 -1.86
N TYR A 134 24.50 15.62 -1.94
CA TYR A 134 23.72 14.41 -1.68
C TYR A 134 23.87 13.42 -2.84
N ASN A 135 23.83 13.93 -4.07
CA ASN A 135 24.00 13.14 -5.29
C ASN A 135 25.39 12.48 -5.32
N LYS A 136 26.45 13.25 -5.08
CA LYS A 136 27.85 12.76 -5.04
C LYS A 136 28.06 11.73 -3.95
N TRP A 137 27.52 11.95 -2.75
CA TRP A 137 27.63 11.00 -1.65
C TRP A 137 26.93 9.68 -1.98
N LEU A 138 25.68 9.73 -2.48
CA LEU A 138 24.96 8.53 -2.88
C LEU A 138 25.66 7.80 -4.02
N SER A 139 26.16 8.52 -5.03
CA SER A 139 26.92 7.93 -6.14
C SER A 139 28.19 7.25 -5.68
N ALA A 140 28.91 7.83 -4.72
CA ALA A 140 30.10 7.21 -4.13
C ALA A 140 29.77 5.95 -3.30
N CYS A 141 28.56 5.85 -2.75
CA CYS A 141 28.10 4.67 -2.02
C CYS A 141 27.60 3.56 -2.97
N LEU A 142 26.89 3.92 -4.04
CA LEU A 142 26.23 2.98 -4.95
C LEU A 142 27.13 2.57 -6.14
N GLY A 143 28.15 3.36 -6.47
CA GLY A 143 29.11 3.08 -7.54
C GLY A 143 28.67 3.53 -8.94
N TYR A 144 27.65 4.37 -9.04
CA TYR A 144 27.17 4.95 -10.30
C TYR A 144 26.44 6.27 -10.05
N ASP A 145 26.23 7.04 -11.12
CA ASP A 145 25.60 8.36 -11.03
C ASP A 145 24.12 8.25 -10.66
N VAL A 146 23.74 8.98 -9.61
CA VAL A 146 22.36 9.06 -9.11
C VAL A 146 22.01 10.48 -8.74
N VAL A 147 20.71 10.75 -8.66
CA VAL A 147 20.18 11.97 -8.04
C VAL A 147 19.21 11.61 -6.93
N LEU A 148 19.23 12.39 -5.85
CA LEU A 148 18.20 12.39 -4.83
C LEU A 148 17.12 13.38 -5.25
N ALA A 149 15.90 12.89 -5.46
CA ALA A 149 14.74 13.68 -5.78
C ALA A 149 13.90 13.90 -4.51
N TYR A 150 13.55 15.14 -4.23
CA TYR A 150 12.59 15.52 -3.19
C TYR A 150 11.27 15.90 -3.82
N LEU A 151 10.16 15.35 -3.31
CA LEU A 151 8.84 15.59 -3.88
C LEU A 151 8.35 17.04 -3.64
N GLY A 152 8.74 17.66 -2.52
CA GLY A 152 8.10 18.90 -2.06
C GLY A 152 6.60 18.70 -1.88
N ASP A 153 5.80 19.74 -2.08
CA ASP A 153 4.33 19.68 -1.98
C ASP A 153 3.66 19.04 -3.20
N ASN A 154 4.45 18.56 -4.16
CA ASN A 154 3.93 17.83 -5.30
C ASN A 154 3.40 16.47 -4.86
N SER A 155 2.61 15.87 -5.73
CA SER A 155 2.09 14.53 -5.56
C SER A 155 1.75 13.96 -6.92
N ARG A 156 1.53 12.65 -6.96
CA ARG A 156 1.17 11.94 -8.18
C ARG A 156 -0.19 11.30 -8.01
N SER A 157 -0.92 11.15 -9.10
CA SER A 157 -2.16 10.40 -9.10
C SER A 157 -1.94 8.97 -8.63
N VAL A 158 -2.82 8.49 -7.74
CA VAL A 158 -2.97 7.06 -7.45
C VAL A 158 -3.17 6.34 -8.77
N LEU A 159 -2.59 5.15 -8.88
CA LEU A 159 -2.77 4.25 -10.01
C LEU A 159 -4.22 3.71 -10.02
N MET A 160 -5.20 4.58 -10.29
CA MET A 160 -6.66 4.36 -10.37
C MET A 160 -7.42 5.64 -10.77
N SER A 161 -6.83 6.84 -10.66
CA SER A 161 -7.57 8.09 -10.91
C SER A 161 -7.77 8.36 -12.41
N THR A 162 -8.97 8.78 -12.77
CA THR A 162 -9.58 8.74 -14.11
C THR A 162 -9.03 9.74 -15.14
N HIS A 163 -8.08 10.62 -14.79
CA HIS A 163 -7.82 11.83 -15.60
C HIS A 163 -6.70 11.79 -16.64
N GLN A 164 -5.96 10.68 -16.80
CA GLN A 164 -4.86 10.63 -17.79
C GLN A 164 -5.13 9.79 -19.05
N ARG A 165 -6.37 9.38 -19.32
CA ARG A 165 -6.69 8.60 -20.53
C ARG A 165 -6.81 9.40 -21.84
N SER A 166 -6.54 10.71 -21.85
CA SER A 166 -6.41 11.47 -23.09
C SER A 166 -4.98 11.96 -23.28
N ASN A 167 -4.30 11.37 -24.27
CA ASN A 167 -2.96 11.71 -24.78
C ASN A 167 -1.77 11.09 -24.03
N GLN A 168 -1.44 9.83 -24.33
CA GLN A 168 -0.07 9.50 -24.73
C GLN A 168 0.02 8.12 -25.38
N SER A 169 0.58 8.13 -26.59
CA SER A 169 1.01 6.99 -27.38
C SER A 169 2.10 6.18 -26.68
N GLN A 170 2.06 4.87 -26.91
CA GLN A 170 2.95 3.82 -26.42
C GLN A 170 4.42 4.24 -26.28
N ALA A 171 4.91 4.24 -25.05
CA ALA A 171 6.32 4.01 -24.74
C ALA A 171 6.43 2.72 -23.91
N GLN A 172 6.92 1.68 -24.57
CA GLN A 172 7.19 0.37 -24.02
C GLN A 172 8.30 0.47 -22.96
N GLN A 173 7.95 0.40 -21.67
CA GLN A 173 8.91 -0.02 -20.64
C GLN A 173 8.40 -1.31 -19.99
N GLY A 174 9.08 -2.40 -20.30
CA GLY A 174 8.88 -3.71 -19.70
C GLY A 174 9.35 -3.70 -18.25
N GLY A 175 8.47 -3.32 -17.34
CA GLY A 175 8.61 -3.52 -15.90
C GLY A 175 7.60 -4.57 -15.41
N TRP A 176 7.87 -5.20 -14.27
CA TRP A 176 7.01 -6.21 -13.65
C TRP A 176 5.56 -5.74 -13.34
N LEU A 177 5.29 -4.44 -13.50
CA LEU A 177 3.98 -3.80 -13.34
C LEU A 177 3.18 -3.68 -14.64
N SER A 178 3.67 -4.19 -15.78
CA SER A 178 2.90 -4.21 -17.03
C SER A 178 1.56 -4.97 -16.89
N SER A 179 1.44 -5.83 -15.87
CA SER A 179 0.20 -6.52 -15.49
C SER A 179 -0.68 -5.75 -14.49
N ILE A 180 -0.13 -4.73 -13.82
CA ILE A 180 -0.80 -3.95 -12.76
C ILE A 180 -1.42 -2.65 -13.30
N THR A 181 -0.95 -2.14 -14.46
CA THR A 181 -1.25 -0.78 -14.91
C THR A 181 -2.56 -0.58 -15.69
N SER A 182 -3.32 -1.61 -16.06
CA SER A 182 -4.34 -1.41 -17.11
C SER A 182 -5.82 -1.39 -16.69
N LYS A 183 -6.23 -1.91 -15.54
CA LYS A 183 -7.66 -1.96 -15.18
C LYS A 183 -7.83 -1.97 -13.67
N LEU A 184 -8.39 -0.89 -13.11
CA LEU A 184 -8.96 -0.77 -11.77
C LEU A 184 -10.01 0.37 -11.82
N PRO A 185 -11.19 0.30 -11.14
CA PRO A 185 -12.29 1.23 -11.42
C PRO A 185 -12.26 2.51 -10.56
N THR A 186 -11.90 3.60 -11.22
CA THR A 186 -12.55 4.92 -11.33
C THR A 186 -13.11 5.73 -10.14
N SER A 187 -13.36 5.20 -8.93
CA SER A 187 -14.20 5.97 -7.96
C SER A 187 -13.94 5.76 -6.46
N ILE A 188 -12.87 5.07 -6.07
CA ILE A 188 -12.69 4.65 -4.67
C ILE A 188 -12.37 5.84 -3.73
N GLY A 189 -11.53 6.80 -4.14
CA GLY A 189 -11.24 7.98 -3.31
C GLY A 189 -12.49 8.81 -3.03
N ASN A 190 -13.29 9.09 -4.06
CA ASN A 190 -14.51 9.91 -3.94
C ASN A 190 -15.52 9.39 -2.92
N ILE A 191 -15.67 8.07 -2.78
CA ILE A 191 -16.64 7.45 -1.86
C ILE A 191 -16.05 7.34 -0.43
N ILE A 192 -14.73 7.20 -0.31
CA ILE A 192 -14.07 6.84 0.94
C ILE A 192 -13.55 8.07 1.73
N SER A 193 -12.88 9.01 1.06
CA SER A 193 -12.32 10.21 1.72
C SER A 193 -13.30 11.38 1.74
N GLY A 194 -14.32 11.37 0.88
CA GLY A 194 -15.25 12.49 0.68
C GLY A 194 -14.65 13.67 -0.08
N GLU A 195 -13.41 13.57 -0.56
CA GLU A 195 -12.75 14.56 -1.42
C GLU A 195 -11.97 13.87 -2.55
N ALA A 196 -12.04 14.44 -3.75
CA ALA A 196 -11.45 13.91 -4.99
C ALA A 196 -9.93 14.11 -5.07
N ASP A 197 -9.18 13.75 -4.04
CA ASP A 197 -7.71 13.86 -4.04
C ASP A 197 -7.06 12.46 -3.99
N ASP A 198 -7.24 11.72 -5.10
CA ASP A 198 -6.55 10.46 -5.41
C ASP A 198 -5.05 10.71 -5.65
N LYS A 199 -4.34 11.24 -4.66
CA LYS A 199 -2.93 11.58 -4.76
C LYS A 199 -2.11 10.82 -3.73
N ILE A 200 -0.89 10.48 -4.13
CA ILE A 200 0.10 9.78 -3.31
C ILE A 200 1.46 10.42 -3.49
N THR A 201 2.37 10.10 -2.57
CA THR A 201 3.79 10.43 -2.66
C THR A 201 4.50 9.53 -3.66
N PHE A 202 5.81 9.28 -3.51
CA PHE A 202 6.52 8.25 -4.28
C PHE A 202 6.16 6.81 -3.85
N ALA A 203 5.06 6.61 -3.12
CA ALA A 203 4.44 5.31 -2.92
C ALA A 203 4.02 4.67 -4.27
N ASP A 204 3.96 3.34 -4.32
CA ASP A 204 3.66 2.63 -5.57
C ASP A 204 2.18 2.71 -5.94
N CYS A 205 1.29 2.27 -5.03
CA CYS A 205 -0.15 2.10 -5.31
C CYS A 205 -1.06 2.83 -4.32
N ALA A 206 -0.74 2.86 -3.02
CA ALA A 206 -1.62 3.42 -2.00
C ALA A 206 -0.82 4.12 -0.88
N PRO A 207 -1.47 5.03 -0.13
CA PRO A 207 -0.88 5.72 1.04
C PRO A 207 -0.33 4.77 2.11
N PHE A 208 -1.05 3.68 2.39
CA PHE A 208 -0.67 2.72 3.42
C PHE A 208 -0.68 1.29 2.88
N LEU A 209 0.25 0.47 3.38
CA LEU A 209 0.19 -0.98 3.30
C LEU A 209 0.05 -1.55 4.72
N VAL A 210 -1.06 -2.25 4.96
CA VAL A 210 -1.34 -2.96 6.21
C VAL A 210 -0.99 -4.44 6.04
N VAL A 211 -0.28 -5.01 7.01
CA VAL A 211 0.05 -6.45 7.03
C VAL A 211 -0.28 -7.06 8.40
N ASN A 212 -0.34 -8.39 8.43
CA ASN A 212 -0.61 -9.18 9.62
C ASN A 212 0.65 -9.96 10.03
N GLU A 213 1.07 -9.82 11.29
CA GLU A 213 2.23 -10.54 11.83
C GLU A 213 2.00 -12.06 11.84
N THR A 214 0.77 -12.52 12.12
CA THR A 214 0.44 -13.95 12.07
C THR A 214 0.60 -14.53 10.66
N SER A 215 0.35 -13.73 9.61
CA SER A 215 0.65 -14.12 8.23
C SER A 215 2.16 -14.20 7.96
N LEU A 216 2.97 -13.32 8.56
CA LEU A 216 4.43 -13.40 8.45
C LEU A 216 4.97 -14.69 9.06
N HIS A 217 4.39 -15.15 10.18
CA HIS A 217 4.77 -16.44 10.79
C HIS A 217 4.49 -17.61 9.85
N ASP A 218 3.36 -17.60 9.12
CA ASP A 218 3.10 -18.60 8.07
C ASP A 218 4.18 -18.55 6.98
N VAL A 219 4.59 -17.36 6.52
CA VAL A 219 5.71 -17.23 5.56
C VAL A 219 7.00 -17.80 6.13
N SER A 220 7.31 -17.48 7.38
CA SER A 220 8.52 -17.94 8.07
C SER A 220 8.54 -19.46 8.23
N SER A 221 7.39 -20.11 8.51
CA SER A 221 7.29 -21.58 8.60
C SER A 221 7.56 -22.32 7.28
N ARG A 222 7.63 -21.60 6.15
CA ARG A 222 8.00 -22.15 4.83
C ARG A 222 9.52 -22.10 4.58
N LEU A 223 10.27 -21.47 5.48
CA LEU A 223 11.72 -21.38 5.47
C LEU A 223 12.34 -22.52 6.32
N PRO A 224 13.63 -22.83 6.14
CA PRO A 224 14.33 -23.78 6.99
C PRO A 224 14.33 -23.34 8.47
N ASP A 225 14.43 -24.32 9.37
CA ASP A 225 14.55 -24.06 10.82
C ASP A 225 15.69 -23.07 11.11
N GLY A 226 15.39 -22.02 11.89
CA GLY A 226 16.33 -20.96 12.24
C GLY A 226 16.38 -19.78 11.27
N GLU A 227 15.66 -19.82 10.14
CA GLU A 227 15.44 -18.65 9.28
C GLU A 227 14.03 -18.06 9.50
N GLU A 228 13.96 -16.77 9.79
CA GLU A 228 12.69 -16.03 9.88
C GLU A 228 12.55 -15.04 8.72
N MET A 229 11.31 -14.82 8.28
CA MET A 229 11.04 -13.87 7.21
C MET A 229 11.06 -12.44 7.76
N ASP A 230 11.89 -11.58 7.16
CA ASP A 230 11.93 -10.15 7.48
C ASP A 230 10.69 -9.41 6.95
N ILE A 231 9.84 -8.92 7.86
CA ILE A 231 8.62 -8.19 7.53
C ILE A 231 8.88 -6.90 6.73
N THR A 232 10.04 -6.27 6.92
CA THR A 232 10.40 -5.02 6.24
C THR A 232 10.58 -5.23 4.74
N LYS A 233 10.83 -6.47 4.28
CA LYS A 233 10.86 -6.82 2.85
C LYS A 233 9.48 -6.68 2.18
N PHE A 234 8.39 -6.80 2.94
CA PHE A 234 7.04 -6.52 2.44
C PHE A 234 6.75 -5.01 2.34
N ARG A 235 7.59 -4.19 2.96
CA ARG A 235 7.52 -2.73 3.01
C ARG A 235 6.20 -2.15 3.57
N PRO A 236 5.59 -2.76 4.61
CA PRO A 236 4.33 -2.27 5.16
C PRO A 236 4.49 -0.93 5.84
N ASN A 237 3.42 -0.16 5.97
CA ASN A 237 3.37 0.99 6.87
C ASN A 237 2.88 0.58 8.25
N ILE A 238 1.89 -0.33 8.30
CA ILE A 238 1.22 -0.74 9.52
C ILE A 238 1.30 -2.25 9.63
N ILE A 239 1.82 -2.74 10.74
CA ILE A 239 1.84 -4.16 11.08
C ILE A 239 0.82 -4.35 12.19
N VAL A 240 -0.14 -5.25 11.96
CA VAL A 240 -1.14 -5.63 12.96
C VAL A 240 -0.72 -6.97 13.56
N SER A 241 -0.45 -6.99 14.86
CA SER A 241 -0.20 -8.21 15.63
C SER A 241 -1.48 -8.72 16.30
N GLY A 242 -1.43 -9.91 16.89
CA GLY A 242 -2.51 -10.46 17.71
C GLY A 242 -3.64 -11.17 16.96
N ALA A 243 -3.62 -11.18 15.62
CA ALA A 243 -4.62 -11.89 14.81
C ALA A 243 -4.57 -13.41 15.08
N GLU A 244 -5.73 -14.06 15.06
CA GLU A 244 -5.88 -15.47 15.42
C GLU A 244 -5.36 -16.39 14.32
N PHE A 245 -5.67 -16.08 13.07
CA PHE A 245 -5.33 -16.87 11.89
C PHE A 245 -4.41 -16.10 10.92
N SER A 246 -3.59 -16.84 10.19
CA SER A 246 -2.86 -16.31 9.05
C SER A 246 -3.85 -15.94 7.93
N TRP A 247 -3.49 -14.92 7.16
CA TRP A 247 -4.20 -14.47 5.95
C TRP A 247 -5.57 -13.82 6.18
N GLU A 248 -5.98 -13.59 7.42
CA GLU A 248 -7.23 -12.90 7.73
C GLU A 248 -7.30 -11.49 7.14
N GLU A 249 -6.15 -10.83 7.04
CA GLU A 249 -6.03 -9.49 6.47
C GLU A 249 -6.53 -9.45 5.04
N ASP A 250 -6.52 -10.57 4.29
CA ASP A 250 -7.11 -10.66 2.95
C ASP A 250 -8.58 -10.22 2.90
N TYR A 251 -9.27 -10.24 4.05
CA TYR A 251 -10.69 -9.95 4.18
C TYR A 251 -10.99 -8.67 4.94
N TRP A 252 -10.03 -8.05 5.62
CA TRP A 252 -10.29 -6.80 6.34
C TRP A 252 -10.64 -5.69 5.35
N SER A 253 -11.77 -5.02 5.56
CA SER A 253 -12.22 -3.92 4.69
C SER A 253 -12.23 -2.57 5.40
N GLU A 254 -12.36 -2.57 6.72
CA GLU A 254 -12.23 -1.37 7.55
C GLU A 254 -11.53 -1.74 8.87
N LEU A 255 -10.57 -0.92 9.28
CA LEU A 255 -10.00 -0.94 10.62
C LEU A 255 -10.16 0.42 11.28
N GLN A 256 -10.22 0.41 12.61
CA GLN A 256 -10.21 1.62 13.43
C GLN A 256 -9.24 1.41 14.60
N THR A 257 -8.39 2.39 14.86
CA THR A 257 -7.48 2.36 16.02
C THR A 257 -8.10 3.02 17.26
N SER A 258 -7.54 2.74 18.44
CA SER A 258 -7.87 3.43 19.70
C SER A 258 -7.66 4.95 19.64
N SER A 259 -6.78 5.42 18.76
CA SER A 259 -6.54 6.85 18.47
C SER A 259 -7.52 7.44 17.45
N ASP A 260 -8.64 6.74 17.18
CA ASP A 260 -9.69 7.13 16.25
C ASP A 260 -9.20 7.33 14.79
N VAL A 261 -8.15 6.61 14.39
CA VAL A 261 -7.73 6.55 12.99
C VAL A 261 -8.50 5.43 12.29
N LYS A 262 -9.31 5.79 11.30
CA LYS A 262 -10.03 4.84 10.46
C LYS A 262 -9.31 4.64 9.14
N LEU A 263 -9.06 3.40 8.74
CA LEU A 263 -8.51 3.05 7.43
C LEU A 263 -9.45 2.12 6.67
N HIS A 264 -9.64 2.40 5.39
CA HIS A 264 -10.36 1.53 4.47
C HIS A 264 -9.36 0.71 3.67
N LEU A 265 -9.45 -0.62 3.81
CA LEU A 265 -8.55 -1.56 3.17
C LEU A 265 -9.21 -1.99 1.87
N VAL A 266 -8.65 -1.57 0.74
CA VAL A 266 -9.38 -1.62 -0.54
C VAL A 266 -8.95 -2.76 -1.46
N GLN A 267 -7.70 -3.20 -1.37
CA GLN A 267 -7.15 -4.16 -2.32
C GLN A 267 -6.00 -4.97 -1.73
N ASN A 268 -5.95 -6.26 -2.04
CA ASN A 268 -4.82 -7.13 -1.72
C ASN A 268 -3.54 -6.70 -2.46
N CYS A 269 -2.42 -6.65 -1.74
CA CYS A 269 -1.14 -6.20 -2.27
C CYS A 269 -0.42 -7.35 -2.98
N VAL A 270 -0.32 -7.22 -4.30
CA VAL A 270 0.44 -8.12 -5.17
C VAL A 270 1.94 -7.99 -4.92
N ARG A 271 2.64 -9.12 -4.76
CA ARG A 271 4.06 -9.14 -4.37
C ARG A 271 5.03 -9.40 -5.53
N CYS A 272 6.17 -8.71 -5.52
CA CYS A 272 7.28 -8.85 -6.47
C CYS A 272 8.41 -9.74 -5.99
N VAL A 273 9.34 -9.96 -6.91
CA VAL A 273 10.70 -10.46 -6.65
C VAL A 273 11.49 -9.63 -5.61
N SER A 274 11.04 -8.45 -5.20
CA SER A 274 11.70 -7.70 -4.12
C SER A 274 11.77 -8.49 -2.80
N LEU A 275 10.83 -9.42 -2.57
CA LEU A 275 10.86 -10.31 -1.41
C LEU A 275 12.07 -11.26 -1.38
N ASN A 276 12.65 -11.53 -2.56
CA ASN A 276 13.79 -12.42 -2.72
C ASN A 276 15.13 -11.70 -2.52
N ILE A 277 15.13 -10.40 -2.23
CA ILE A 277 16.37 -9.66 -1.98
C ILE A 277 16.87 -9.96 -0.57
N ASP A 278 18.16 -10.21 -0.47
CA ASP A 278 18.86 -10.26 0.80
C ASP A 278 19.31 -8.85 1.18
N TYR A 279 18.66 -8.38 2.23
CA TYR A 279 18.75 -7.04 2.77
C TYR A 279 20.05 -6.81 3.58
N SER A 280 20.80 -7.87 3.90
CA SER A 280 22.13 -7.80 4.51
C SER A 280 23.24 -7.61 3.47
N THR A 281 23.04 -8.16 2.27
CA THR A 281 24.04 -8.11 1.19
C THR A 281 23.72 -7.08 0.11
N GLY A 282 22.48 -6.60 0.05
CA GLY A 282 22.01 -5.71 -1.02
C GLY A 282 21.99 -6.40 -2.38
N LYS A 283 21.73 -7.72 -2.41
CA LYS A 283 21.78 -8.57 -3.62
C LYS A 283 20.61 -9.55 -3.66
N PRO A 284 20.32 -10.20 -4.81
CA PRO A 284 19.41 -11.34 -4.82
C PRO A 284 19.85 -12.40 -3.80
N GLY A 285 18.92 -12.78 -2.93
CA GLY A 285 19.17 -13.72 -1.86
C GLY A 285 19.51 -15.11 -2.39
N GLN A 286 20.37 -15.80 -1.65
CA GLN A 286 20.70 -17.20 -1.90
C GLN A 286 19.81 -18.11 -1.03
N GLY A 287 19.76 -19.40 -1.35
CA GLY A 287 19.02 -20.37 -0.53
C GLY A 287 17.49 -20.23 -0.63
N GLU A 288 16.80 -20.55 0.47
CA GLU A 288 15.34 -20.66 0.51
C GLU A 288 14.63 -19.32 0.78
N SER A 289 15.23 -18.44 1.59
CA SER A 289 14.78 -17.05 1.76
C SER A 289 14.89 -16.23 0.46
N GLY A 290 15.87 -16.54 -0.41
CA GLY A 290 15.96 -16.02 -1.77
C GLY A 290 14.87 -16.52 -2.74
N LYS A 291 14.00 -17.43 -2.32
CA LYS A 291 12.92 -18.02 -3.14
C LYS A 291 11.53 -17.84 -2.52
N VAL A 292 11.38 -16.96 -1.53
CA VAL A 292 10.10 -16.73 -0.81
C VAL A 292 8.95 -16.43 -1.76
N LEU A 293 9.16 -15.62 -2.80
CA LEU A 293 8.10 -15.35 -3.77
C LEU A 293 7.57 -16.63 -4.41
N LYS A 294 8.45 -17.57 -4.77
CA LYS A 294 8.06 -18.87 -5.35
C LYS A 294 7.29 -19.72 -4.34
N LYS A 295 7.68 -19.69 -3.06
CA LYS A 295 6.98 -20.38 -1.96
C LYS A 295 5.60 -19.80 -1.68
N LEU A 296 5.39 -18.50 -1.89
CA LEU A 296 4.06 -17.90 -1.80
C LEU A 296 3.22 -18.19 -3.06
N GLN A 297 3.85 -18.30 -4.23
CA GLN A 297 3.14 -18.56 -5.48
C GLN A 297 2.39 -19.90 -5.53
N SER A 298 2.73 -20.87 -4.67
CA SER A 298 2.06 -22.19 -4.65
C SER A 298 0.59 -22.11 -4.23
N ASP A 299 0.23 -21.15 -3.39
CA ASP A 299 -1.07 -21.10 -2.70
C ASP A 299 -1.60 -19.68 -2.49
N ARG A 300 -0.75 -18.64 -2.59
CA ARG A 300 -1.14 -17.23 -2.37
C ARG A 300 -1.50 -16.47 -3.66
N ARG A 301 -1.60 -17.15 -4.81
CA ARG A 301 -2.20 -16.60 -6.05
C ARG A 301 -3.73 -16.63 -5.97
N VAL A 302 -4.26 -15.95 -4.95
CA VAL A 302 -5.68 -16.02 -4.56
C VAL A 302 -6.52 -14.85 -5.08
N ASP A 303 -5.86 -13.83 -5.66
CA ASP A 303 -6.53 -12.69 -6.27
C ASP A 303 -6.89 -13.02 -7.74
N LYS A 304 -8.19 -13.03 -8.05
CA LYS A 304 -8.72 -13.37 -9.38
C LYS A 304 -8.20 -12.43 -10.48
N GLY A 305 -7.82 -11.21 -10.11
CA GLY A 305 -7.32 -10.15 -10.99
C GLY A 305 -5.82 -10.20 -11.22
N SER A 306 -5.07 -10.88 -10.34
CA SER A 306 -3.62 -11.07 -10.44
C SER A 306 -3.24 -12.55 -10.35
N LYS A 307 -3.69 -13.33 -11.34
CA LYS A 307 -3.59 -14.81 -11.35
C LYS A 307 -2.17 -15.38 -11.22
N TYR A 308 -1.13 -14.60 -11.53
CA TYR A 308 0.26 -15.08 -11.59
C TYR A 308 1.09 -14.66 -10.38
N SER A 309 0.62 -13.71 -9.59
CA SER A 309 1.40 -13.10 -8.52
C SER A 309 0.74 -13.38 -7.17
N PRO A 310 1.52 -13.73 -6.15
CA PRO A 310 0.97 -13.96 -4.83
C PRO A 310 0.61 -12.63 -4.15
N VAL A 311 -0.29 -12.67 -3.17
CA VAL A 311 -0.66 -11.50 -2.37
C VAL A 311 -0.23 -11.63 -0.91
N PHE A 312 0.15 -10.50 -0.32
CA PHE A 312 0.47 -10.36 1.10
C PHE A 312 0.23 -8.91 1.53
N GLY A 313 -0.65 -8.72 2.52
CA GLY A 313 -1.07 -7.39 3.00
C GLY A 313 -2.15 -6.73 2.13
N ARG A 314 -2.70 -5.62 2.63
CA ARG A 314 -3.73 -4.82 1.96
C ARG A 314 -3.36 -3.35 1.87
N TYR A 315 -3.61 -2.79 0.70
CA TYR A 315 -3.57 -1.35 0.47
C TYR A 315 -4.71 -0.67 1.22
N ALA A 316 -4.39 0.40 1.92
CA ALA A 316 -5.35 1.14 2.72
C ALA A 316 -5.29 2.65 2.45
N PHE A 317 -6.44 3.28 2.65
CA PHE A 317 -6.67 4.71 2.50
C PHE A 317 -7.28 5.26 3.79
N LEU A 318 -6.92 6.51 4.10
CA LEU A 318 -7.43 7.19 5.29
C LEU A 318 -8.92 7.48 5.14
N GLY A 319 -9.70 7.11 6.15
CA GLY A 319 -11.11 7.45 6.26
C GLY A 319 -11.32 8.92 6.60
N LYS A 320 -12.50 9.45 6.28
CA LYS A 320 -12.88 10.84 6.54
C LYS A 320 -12.65 11.23 8.01
N GLY A 321 -12.06 12.40 8.23
CA GLY A 321 -11.79 12.94 9.57
C GLY A 321 -10.57 12.33 10.28
N GLY A 322 -9.75 11.55 9.55
CA GLY A 322 -8.49 11.02 10.07
C GLY A 322 -7.27 11.91 9.88
N GLU A 323 -7.34 12.91 8.99
CA GLU A 323 -6.20 13.79 8.65
C GLU A 323 -5.63 14.48 9.90
N GLY A 324 -4.31 14.42 10.08
CA GLY A 324 -3.62 15.07 11.20
C GLY A 324 -3.75 14.35 12.54
N LYS A 325 -4.46 13.21 12.60
CA LYS A 325 -4.45 12.35 13.81
C LYS A 325 -3.12 11.63 13.92
N VAL A 326 -2.75 11.28 15.15
CA VAL A 326 -1.53 10.52 15.44
C VAL A 326 -1.89 9.07 15.76
N MET A 327 -1.25 8.12 15.07
CA MET A 327 -1.28 6.71 15.42
C MET A 327 -0.02 6.38 16.22
N ALA A 328 -0.15 5.62 17.30
CA ALA A 328 0.97 5.19 18.13
C ALA A 328 1.22 3.69 18.02
N VAL A 329 2.46 3.27 18.20
CA VAL A 329 2.80 1.85 18.39
C VAL A 329 2.09 1.35 19.65
N GLY A 330 1.43 0.20 19.53
CA GLY A 330 0.62 -0.40 20.58
C GLY A 330 -0.84 0.03 20.58
N ASP A 331 -1.26 0.95 19.69
CA ASP A 331 -2.67 1.29 19.50
C ASP A 331 -3.49 0.02 19.26
N GLU A 332 -4.61 -0.11 19.98
CA GLU A 332 -5.54 -1.22 19.78
C GLU A 332 -6.20 -1.05 18.42
N VAL A 333 -6.22 -2.12 17.62
CA VAL A 333 -6.86 -2.16 16.32
C VAL A 333 -8.16 -2.96 16.41
N THR A 334 -9.26 -2.35 16.00
CA THR A 334 -10.54 -3.05 15.80
C THR A 334 -10.78 -3.23 14.31
N ILE A 335 -10.97 -4.47 13.87
CA ILE A 335 -11.48 -4.75 12.52
C ILE A 335 -12.98 -4.53 12.54
N THR A 336 -13.43 -3.37 12.08
CA THR A 336 -14.84 -2.96 12.13
C THR A 336 -15.65 -3.55 10.99
N GLN A 337 -15.01 -3.89 9.87
CA GLN A 337 -15.66 -4.53 8.72
C GLN A 337 -14.77 -5.56 8.03
N ARG A 338 -15.40 -6.62 7.49
CA ARG A 338 -14.77 -7.66 6.69
C ARG A 338 -15.54 -7.91 5.41
N ASN A 339 -14.82 -8.17 4.32
CA ASN A 339 -15.39 -8.67 3.08
C ASN A 339 -15.76 -10.15 3.23
N ALA A 340 -16.85 -10.56 2.57
CA ALA A 340 -17.21 -11.98 2.46
C ALA A 340 -16.25 -12.75 1.55
N GLU A 341 -15.71 -12.09 0.53
CA GLU A 341 -14.75 -12.64 -0.43
C GLU A 341 -13.47 -11.79 -0.50
N ARG A 342 -12.39 -12.39 -1.02
CA ARG A 342 -11.17 -11.66 -1.35
C ARG A 342 -11.42 -10.63 -2.44
N THR A 343 -10.66 -9.54 -2.42
CA THR A 343 -10.73 -8.54 -3.48
C THR A 343 -10.19 -9.08 -4.81
N THR A 344 -10.74 -8.59 -5.93
CA THR A 344 -10.22 -8.85 -7.28
C THR A 344 -9.45 -7.64 -7.76
N PHE A 345 -8.17 -7.80 -8.05
CA PHE A 345 -7.32 -6.74 -8.57
C PHE A 345 -7.87 -6.28 -9.92
N GLY A 346 -8.36 -5.05 -9.94
CA GLY A 346 -8.95 -4.46 -11.14
C GLY A 346 -10.45 -4.27 -11.11
N GLU A 347 -11.12 -4.76 -10.07
CA GLU A 347 -12.55 -4.59 -9.86
C GLU A 347 -12.80 -3.85 -8.54
N SER A 348 -13.75 -2.92 -8.56
CA SER A 348 -14.15 -2.16 -7.38
C SER A 348 -15.16 -2.99 -6.62
N ILE A 349 -14.85 -3.34 -5.37
CA ILE A 349 -15.83 -3.90 -4.44
C ILE A 349 -16.39 -2.75 -3.62
N LEU A 350 -17.20 -1.95 -4.30
CA LEU A 350 -18.25 -1.13 -3.67
C LEU A 350 -19.55 -1.43 -4.42
N CYS A 351 -19.89 -2.71 -4.50
CA CYS A 351 -21.20 -3.19 -4.90
C CYS A 351 -21.41 -4.61 -4.37
N CYS A 352 -21.43 -4.75 -3.04
CA CYS A 352 -22.22 -5.80 -2.41
C CYS A 352 -23.24 -5.07 -1.55
N ASP A 353 -24.50 -5.28 -1.90
CA ASP A 353 -25.65 -4.62 -1.34
C ASP A 353 -25.60 -4.51 0.18
N ALA A 354 -25.80 -3.28 0.66
CA ALA A 354 -26.45 -3.08 1.93
C ALA A 354 -27.83 -3.74 1.85
N VAL A 355 -27.93 -5.02 2.19
CA VAL A 355 -29.20 -5.60 2.62
C VAL A 355 -29.49 -5.01 3.99
N GLN A 356 -29.99 -3.76 3.98
CA GLN A 356 -30.69 -3.18 5.10
C GLN A 356 -31.92 -4.05 5.34
N THR A 357 -31.87 -4.81 6.42
CA THR A 357 -33.01 -5.32 7.14
C THR A 357 -33.91 -4.16 7.56
N ASN A 358 -34.87 -3.78 6.72
CA ASN A 358 -35.99 -2.92 7.13
C ASN A 358 -37.17 -3.79 7.55
N VAL A 359 -37.20 -4.10 8.84
CA VAL A 359 -38.42 -4.45 9.55
C VAL A 359 -39.18 -3.16 9.86
N MET A 360 -40.48 -3.17 9.56
CA MET A 360 -41.55 -2.26 9.96
C MET A 360 -41.81 -0.96 9.16
N GLN A 361 -43.05 -0.96 8.64
CA GLN A 361 -44.11 0.05 8.78
C GLN A 361 -44.58 0.78 7.50
N THR A 362 -45.92 0.76 7.37
CA THR A 362 -46.82 1.48 6.44
C THR A 362 -46.84 0.94 5.00
N GLY A 363 -47.94 0.53 4.40
CA GLY A 363 -49.35 0.86 4.62
C GLY A 363 -49.92 1.41 3.31
N LEU A 364 -50.89 0.72 2.72
CA LEU A 364 -51.83 1.17 1.67
C LEU A 364 -51.27 1.98 0.47
N VAL A 365 -51.34 1.41 -0.74
CA VAL A 365 -51.76 2.20 -1.91
C VAL A 365 -52.74 1.40 -2.77
N PHE A 366 -53.96 1.93 -2.82
CA PHE A 366 -55.06 1.62 -3.72
C PHE A 366 -54.77 2.13 -5.16
N LEU A 367 -55.24 1.34 -6.14
CA LEU A 367 -55.92 1.72 -7.38
C LEU A 367 -55.79 3.18 -7.90
N ALA A 368 -55.25 3.34 -9.11
CA ALA A 368 -55.67 4.41 -10.04
C ALA A 368 -55.46 3.99 -11.51
N MET A 369 -56.51 4.20 -12.28
CA MET A 369 -56.75 3.76 -13.66
C MET A 369 -56.15 4.68 -14.74
N ALA A 370 -55.90 4.05 -15.89
CA ALA A 370 -56.14 4.49 -17.28
C ALA A 370 -55.32 5.65 -17.90
N SER A 371 -54.62 5.33 -19.01
CA SER A 371 -55.05 5.76 -20.36
C SER A 371 -54.16 5.22 -21.49
N ARG A 372 -54.83 4.58 -22.49
CA ARG A 372 -54.58 4.56 -23.96
C ARG A 372 -53.21 4.02 -24.45
N GLN A 373 -53.07 3.13 -25.45
CA GLN A 373 -53.88 2.87 -26.64
C GLN A 373 -53.38 1.56 -27.35
N HIS A 374 -54.33 0.77 -27.84
CA HIS A 374 -54.35 -0.08 -29.05
C HIS A 374 -53.45 -1.33 -29.30
N LEU A 375 -54.18 -2.47 -29.44
CA LEU A 375 -54.14 -3.57 -30.46
C LEU A 375 -52.89 -4.49 -30.47
N SER A 376 -52.95 -5.83 -30.52
CA SER A 376 -53.91 -6.85 -30.99
C SER A 376 -53.75 -8.16 -30.18
N ARG A 377 -54.80 -8.93 -29.83
CA ARG A 377 -55.25 -10.23 -30.45
C ARG A 377 -54.10 -11.10 -30.97
N GLU A 378 -53.90 -12.39 -30.68
CA GLU A 378 -54.60 -13.58 -30.18
C GLU A 378 -53.46 -14.51 -29.65
N ASP A 379 -53.53 -15.35 -28.62
CA ASP A 379 -54.33 -16.56 -28.49
C ASP A 379 -54.22 -17.11 -27.04
N TYR A 380 -55.31 -17.72 -26.60
CA TYR A 380 -55.41 -18.53 -25.40
C TYR A 380 -54.75 -19.91 -25.62
N ILE A 381 -54.13 -20.48 -24.57
CA ILE A 381 -54.35 -21.88 -24.16
C ILE A 381 -54.04 -21.99 -22.65
N VAL A 382 -54.95 -22.70 -21.99
CA VAL A 382 -55.16 -22.87 -20.54
C VAL A 382 -54.64 -24.26 -20.13
N PHE A 383 -53.74 -24.30 -19.13
CA PHE A 383 -53.55 -25.31 -18.04
C PHE A 383 -53.34 -26.81 -18.40
N PRO A 384 -52.94 -27.71 -17.46
CA PRO A 384 -52.72 -27.56 -16.02
C PRO A 384 -51.40 -28.12 -15.43
N LEU A 385 -51.21 -27.80 -14.15
CA LEU A 385 -50.39 -28.51 -13.16
C LEU A 385 -50.63 -30.03 -13.15
N ALA A 386 -49.56 -30.79 -12.88
CA ALA A 386 -49.64 -32.06 -12.16
C ALA A 386 -48.41 -32.20 -11.25
N ASP A 387 -48.70 -32.39 -9.96
CA ASP A 387 -47.78 -32.69 -8.87
C ASP A 387 -47.18 -34.11 -8.95
N SER A 388 -46.14 -34.30 -8.13
CA SER A 388 -45.67 -35.54 -7.48
C SER A 388 -44.85 -36.56 -8.28
N LEU A 389 -43.53 -36.59 -8.01
CA LEU A 389 -42.90 -37.52 -7.04
C LEU A 389 -41.45 -37.12 -6.76
#